data_AF-A0AAW0FZZ6-F1
#
_entry.id   AF-A0AAW0FZZ6-F1
#
_cell.length_a   1.000
_cell.length_b   1.000
_cell.length_c   1.000
_cell.angle_alpha   90.00
_cell.angle_beta   90.00
_cell.angle_gamma   90.00
#
_symmetry.space_group_name_H-M   'P 1'
#
loop_
_entity.id
_entity.type
_entity.pdbx_description
1 polymer ?
#
loop_
_entity_poly.entity_id
_entity_poly.type
_entity_poly.pdbx_seq_one_letter_code
_entity_poly.pdbx_strand_id
1 'polypeptide(L)'
;MPRSSQDPNANPAAALQTKFRVVPRKSYSERMSETRAEIRRIMKESLREITGDQNASMRWPSYWKDIVVKYKVVIEGWPYEEVPFRNLSDVSNLQRLELLLKGWQEKTIYFRRISDAEFAVMSAQQATYGEQEQ
;
A
#
# COMPACT_ATOMS: atom_id res chain seq x y z
N MET A 1 -7.55 -14.15 77.27
CA MET A 1 -7.81 -15.34 76.42
C MET A 1 -7.94 -14.87 74.97
N PRO A 2 -7.09 -15.33 74.04
CA PRO A 2 -7.16 -14.92 72.63
C PRO A 2 -8.15 -15.80 71.86
N ARG A 3 -9.01 -15.20 71.03
CA ARG A 3 -9.82 -15.92 70.04
C ARG A 3 -9.19 -15.73 68.67
N SER A 4 -8.57 -16.79 68.18
CA SER A 4 -8.23 -16.98 66.77
C SER A 4 -9.48 -16.81 65.91
N SER A 5 -9.39 -16.02 64.85
CA SER A 5 -10.35 -16.06 63.75
C SER A 5 -9.53 -15.98 62.48
N GLN A 6 -9.19 -17.18 62.02
CA GLN A 6 -8.72 -17.49 60.69
C GLN A 6 -9.73 -16.94 59.68
N ASP A 7 -9.35 -16.01 58.80
CA ASP A 7 -10.11 -15.69 57.60
C ASP A 7 -9.91 -16.83 56.58
N PRO A 8 -10.93 -17.63 56.22
CA PRO A 8 -10.81 -18.67 55.22
C PRO A 8 -11.63 -18.27 53.99
N ASN A 9 -11.20 -17.25 53.26
CA ASN A 9 -11.73 -17.04 51.91
C ASN A 9 -10.77 -16.31 50.97
N ALA A 10 -9.51 -16.75 50.95
CA ALA A 10 -8.68 -16.56 49.77
C ALA A 10 -9.06 -17.66 48.77
N ASN A 11 -9.99 -17.37 47.86
CA ASN A 11 -10.31 -18.25 46.75
C ASN A 11 -9.04 -18.46 45.88
N PRO A 12 -8.43 -19.66 45.85
CA PRO A 12 -7.20 -19.88 45.08
C PRO A 12 -7.47 -20.11 43.58
N ALA A 13 -8.73 -20.07 43.13
CA ALA A 13 -9.12 -20.42 41.76
C ALA A 13 -9.11 -19.25 40.76
N ALA A 14 -8.61 -18.06 41.14
CA ALA A 14 -8.56 -16.91 40.22
C ALA A 14 -7.32 -16.90 39.29
N ALA A 15 -6.46 -17.92 39.34
CA ALA A 15 -5.17 -17.91 38.65
C ALA A 15 -5.15 -18.59 37.26
N LEU A 16 -6.25 -19.19 36.79
CA LEU A 16 -6.22 -19.99 35.55
C LEU A 16 -7.39 -19.69 34.61
N GLN A 17 -7.67 -18.41 34.35
CA GLN A 17 -8.34 -18.06 33.09
C GLN A 17 -7.27 -17.77 32.04
N THR A 18 -6.67 -18.85 31.54
CA THR A 18 -5.90 -18.84 30.29
C THR A 18 -6.88 -18.54 29.18
N LYS A 19 -7.19 -17.26 29.01
CA LYS A 19 -7.84 -16.67 27.85
C LYS A 19 -7.12 -17.21 26.62
N PHE A 20 -7.67 -18.28 26.05
CA PHE A 20 -7.35 -18.74 24.71
C PHE A 20 -7.58 -17.55 23.81
N ARG A 21 -6.51 -16.80 23.55
CA ARG A 21 -6.52 -15.71 22.59
C ARG A 21 -6.61 -16.44 21.26
N VAL A 22 -7.84 -16.76 20.85
CA VAL A 22 -8.13 -17.19 19.48
C VAL A 22 -7.53 -16.10 18.64
N VAL A 23 -6.39 -16.39 18.00
CA VAL A 23 -5.78 -15.46 17.07
C VAL A 23 -6.85 -15.25 16.01
N PRO A 24 -7.47 -14.06 15.93
CA PRO A 24 -8.55 -13.87 14.99
C PRO A 24 -7.99 -14.20 13.62
N ARG A 25 -8.68 -15.08 12.88
CA ARG A 25 -8.33 -15.37 11.49
C ARG A 25 -8.26 -14.02 10.80
N LYS A 26 -7.10 -13.67 10.22
CA LYS A 26 -6.85 -12.39 9.55
C LYS A 26 -8.08 -11.97 8.78
N SER A 27 -8.69 -10.87 9.20
CA SER A 27 -9.93 -10.38 8.59
C SER A 27 -9.67 -10.03 7.12
N TYR A 28 -10.71 -10.05 6.28
CA TYR A 28 -10.60 -9.65 4.87
C TYR A 28 -9.93 -8.27 4.72
N SER A 29 -10.26 -7.33 5.61
CA SER A 29 -9.62 -6.01 5.69
C SER A 29 -8.13 -6.04 6.05
N GLU A 30 -7.72 -7.02 6.87
CA GLU A 30 -6.33 -7.22 7.27
C GLU A 30 -5.51 -7.73 6.09
N ARG A 31 -6.02 -8.75 5.37
CA ARG A 31 -5.40 -9.25 4.14
C ARG A 31 -5.26 -8.15 3.09
N MET A 32 -6.28 -7.35 2.88
CA MET A 32 -6.20 -6.19 1.99
C MET A 32 -5.13 -5.19 2.42
N SER A 33 -5.03 -4.92 3.72
CA SER A 33 -4.03 -3.99 4.26
C SER A 33 -2.62 -4.52 4.09
N GLU A 34 -2.41 -5.83 4.29
CA GLU A 34 -1.15 -6.52 4.02
C GLU A 34 -0.80 -6.46 2.52
N THR A 35 -1.71 -6.81 1.62
CA THR A 35 -1.49 -6.73 0.17
C THR A 35 -1.17 -5.30 -0.27
N ARG A 36 -1.87 -4.29 0.27
CA ARG A 36 -1.58 -2.88 0.01
C ARG A 36 -0.20 -2.47 0.52
N ALA A 37 0.19 -2.94 1.71
CA ALA A 37 1.51 -2.65 2.28
C ALA A 37 2.62 -3.28 1.44
N GLU A 38 2.41 -4.50 0.95
CA GLU A 38 3.36 -5.20 0.10
C GLU A 38 3.52 -4.51 -1.26
N ILE A 39 2.42 -4.14 -1.92
CA ILE A 39 2.47 -3.34 -3.16
C ILE A 39 3.23 -2.03 -2.91
N ARG A 40 2.92 -1.31 -1.83
CA ARG A 40 3.62 -0.07 -1.49
C ARG A 40 5.11 -0.29 -1.27
N ARG A 41 5.50 -1.41 -0.66
CA ARG A 41 6.89 -1.77 -0.44
C ARG A 41 7.60 -2.03 -1.76
N ILE A 42 7.05 -2.86 -2.63
CA ILE A 42 7.62 -3.16 -3.96
C ILE A 42 7.71 -1.88 -4.78
N MET A 43 6.63 -1.10 -4.86
CA MET A 43 6.62 0.17 -5.59
C MET A 43 7.68 1.14 -5.07
N LYS A 44 7.82 1.27 -3.75
CA LYS A 44 8.83 2.13 -3.14
C LYS A 44 10.23 1.63 -3.45
N GLU A 45 10.47 0.33 -3.38
CA GLU A 45 11.77 -0.27 -3.69
C GLU A 45 12.14 -0.07 -5.16
N SER A 46 11.25 -0.40 -6.09
CA SER A 46 11.45 -0.17 -7.52
C SER A 46 11.64 1.31 -7.85
N LEU A 47 10.90 2.20 -7.17
CA LEU A 47 11.07 3.65 -7.34
C LEU A 47 12.45 4.11 -6.84
N ARG A 48 12.92 3.62 -5.68
CA ARG A 48 14.25 3.96 -5.15
C ARG A 48 15.36 3.41 -6.03
N GLU A 49 15.21 2.18 -6.53
CA GLU A 49 16.17 1.56 -7.44
C GLU A 49 16.29 2.35 -8.73
N ILE A 50 15.14 2.73 -9.33
CA ILE A 50 15.16 3.48 -10.57
C ILE A 50 15.51 4.95 -10.38
N THR A 51 15.26 5.60 -9.24
CA THR A 51 15.62 7.01 -9.06
C THR A 51 16.98 7.22 -8.42
N GLY A 52 17.50 6.22 -7.71
CA GLY A 52 18.68 6.35 -6.85
C GLY A 52 18.42 7.16 -5.58
N ASP A 53 17.20 7.66 -5.38
CA ASP A 53 16.82 8.49 -4.24
C ASP A 53 16.17 7.62 -3.16
N GLN A 54 16.85 7.49 -2.02
CA GLN A 54 16.37 6.64 -0.93
C GLN A 54 15.14 7.20 -0.22
N ASN A 55 14.85 8.50 -0.39
CA ASN A 55 13.71 9.16 0.23
C ASN A 55 12.51 9.26 -0.72
N ALA A 56 12.62 8.71 -1.93
CA ALA A 56 11.52 8.65 -2.88
C ALA A 56 10.35 7.85 -2.28
N SER A 57 9.18 8.49 -2.25
CA SER A 57 7.94 7.91 -1.74
C SER A 57 6.80 8.20 -2.70
N MET A 58 5.96 7.19 -2.92
CA MET A 58 4.85 7.25 -3.86
C MET A 58 3.73 8.15 -3.33
N ARG A 59 3.64 9.40 -3.81
CA ARG A 59 2.51 10.30 -3.54
C ARG A 59 1.54 10.30 -4.71
N TRP A 60 0.44 9.55 -4.61
CA TRP A 60 -0.62 9.49 -5.63
C TRP A 60 -1.15 10.85 -6.11
N PRO A 61 -1.57 11.80 -5.23
CA PRO A 61 -2.11 13.09 -5.68
C PRO A 61 -1.04 13.99 -6.34
N SER A 62 0.23 13.80 -5.99
CA SER A 62 1.35 14.54 -6.57
C SER A 62 2.15 13.69 -7.56
N TYR A 63 1.63 12.55 -8.01
CA TYR A 63 2.41 11.57 -8.78
C TYR A 63 3.02 12.22 -10.01
N TRP A 64 2.22 13.01 -10.73
CA TRP A 64 2.70 13.72 -11.91
C TRP A 64 3.87 14.68 -11.59
N LYS A 65 3.74 15.49 -10.53
CA LYS A 65 4.76 16.50 -10.18
C LYS A 65 5.99 15.91 -9.49
N ASP A 66 5.78 15.08 -8.47
CA ASP A 66 6.86 14.51 -7.64
C ASP A 66 7.54 13.30 -8.27
N ILE A 67 6.86 12.55 -9.15
CA ILE A 67 7.42 11.33 -9.78
C ILE A 67 7.73 11.57 -11.25
N VAL A 68 6.73 11.95 -12.05
CA VAL A 68 6.91 12.09 -13.51
C VAL A 68 7.76 13.31 -13.86
N VAL A 69 7.46 14.50 -13.33
CA VAL A 69 8.22 15.73 -13.64
C VAL A 69 9.61 15.70 -12.99
N LYS A 70 9.69 15.32 -11.71
CA LYS A 70 10.94 15.38 -10.94
C LYS A 70 11.93 14.28 -11.32
N TYR A 71 11.46 13.04 -11.45
CA TYR A 71 12.33 11.89 -11.70
C TYR A 71 12.23 11.34 -13.12
N LYS A 72 11.28 11.82 -13.94
CA LYS A 72 11.04 11.33 -15.31
C LYS A 72 10.81 9.84 -15.35
N VAL A 73 9.97 9.38 -14.42
CA VAL A 73 9.60 7.96 -14.30
C VAL A 73 8.10 7.83 -14.45
N VAL A 74 7.67 6.89 -15.29
CA VAL A 74 6.27 6.51 -15.47
C VAL A 74 6.07 5.04 -15.10
N ILE A 75 4.85 4.67 -14.72
CA ILE A 75 4.49 3.26 -14.54
C ILE A 75 3.99 2.74 -15.89
N GLU A 76 4.67 1.74 -16.41
CA GLU A 76 4.28 0.99 -17.61
C GLU A 76 3.56 -0.30 -17.21
N GLY A 77 2.64 -0.74 -18.07
CA GLY A 77 1.91 -2.00 -17.88
C GLY A 77 0.84 -1.99 -16.78
N TRP A 78 0.43 -0.82 -16.28
CA TRP A 78 -0.63 -0.73 -15.27
C TRP A 78 -1.98 -1.21 -15.86
N PRO A 79 -2.72 -2.11 -15.16
CA PRO A 79 -4.01 -2.59 -15.65
C PRO A 79 -5.11 -1.55 -15.41
N TYR A 80 -5.15 -0.51 -16.26
CA TYR A 80 -6.12 0.60 -16.19
C TYR A 80 -7.58 0.12 -16.25
N GLU A 81 -7.83 -1.02 -16.89
CA GLU A 81 -9.15 -1.62 -17.05
C GLU A 81 -9.70 -2.18 -15.74
N GLU A 82 -8.83 -2.77 -14.91
CA GLU A 82 -9.23 -3.39 -13.65
C GLU A 82 -9.03 -2.47 -12.45
N VAL A 83 -7.89 -1.77 -12.39
CA VAL A 83 -7.50 -0.96 -11.24
C VAL A 83 -7.38 0.49 -11.65
N PRO A 84 -8.30 1.37 -11.19
CA PRO A 84 -8.17 2.79 -11.46
C PRO A 84 -6.86 3.30 -10.88
N PHE A 85 -6.17 4.17 -11.62
CA PHE A 85 -4.91 4.79 -11.21
C PHE A 85 -5.15 5.84 -10.11
N ARG A 86 -5.56 5.38 -8.93
CA ARG A 86 -5.85 6.16 -7.73
C ARG A 86 -5.15 5.53 -6.52
N ASN A 87 -5.31 6.17 -5.37
CA ASN A 87 -4.76 5.67 -4.14
C ASN A 87 -5.25 4.24 -3.85
N LEU A 88 -4.32 3.34 -3.54
CA LEU A 88 -4.61 1.93 -3.22
C LEU A 88 -5.62 1.77 -2.06
N SER A 89 -5.80 2.81 -1.23
CA SER A 89 -6.80 2.84 -0.17
C SER A 89 -8.25 2.90 -0.69
N ASP A 90 -8.48 3.50 -1.86
CA ASP A 90 -9.81 3.56 -2.51
C ASP A 90 -10.17 2.25 -3.21
N VAL A 91 -9.19 1.37 -3.46
CA VAL A 91 -9.43 0.08 -4.12
C VAL A 91 -9.89 -0.94 -3.07
N SER A 92 -11.20 -1.07 -2.90
CA SER A 92 -11.82 -1.97 -1.91
C SER A 92 -11.85 -3.47 -2.32
N ASN A 93 -11.27 -3.80 -3.47
CA ASN A 93 -11.35 -5.14 -4.05
C ASN A 93 -10.02 -5.89 -3.89
N LEU A 94 -10.02 -6.98 -3.12
CA LEU A 94 -8.83 -7.77 -2.84
C LEU A 94 -8.27 -8.43 -4.11
N GLN A 95 -9.13 -8.94 -5.00
CA GLN A 95 -8.68 -9.58 -6.25
C GLN A 95 -7.90 -8.59 -7.12
N ARG A 96 -8.36 -7.34 -7.20
CA ARG A 96 -7.68 -6.27 -7.92
C ARG A 96 -6.31 -5.94 -7.33
N LEU A 97 -6.21 -5.92 -5.99
CA LEU A 97 -4.94 -5.73 -5.29
C LEU A 97 -3.99 -6.91 -5.53
N GLU A 98 -4.50 -8.14 -5.47
CA GLU A 98 -3.70 -9.35 -5.74
C GLU A 98 -3.22 -9.39 -7.19
N LEU A 99 -4.06 -9.02 -8.16
CA LEU A 99 -3.69 -8.93 -9.57
C LEU A 99 -2.63 -7.87 -9.80
N LEU A 100 -2.75 -6.72 -9.13
CA LEU A 100 -1.73 -5.69 -9.16
C LEU A 100 -0.41 -6.21 -8.55
N LEU A 101 -0.48 -6.82 -7.37
CA LEU A 101 0.69 -7.41 -6.70
C LEU A 101 1.37 -8.43 -7.60
N LYS A 102 0.60 -9.30 -8.27
CA LYS A 102 1.11 -10.28 -9.21
C LYS A 102 1.78 -9.59 -10.41
N GLY A 103 1.16 -8.56 -10.98
CA GLY A 103 1.76 -7.77 -12.06
C GLY A 103 3.08 -7.10 -11.68
N TRP A 104 3.21 -6.61 -10.43
CA TRP A 104 4.47 -6.11 -9.88
C TRP A 104 5.52 -7.22 -9.69
N GLN A 105 5.12 -8.40 -9.23
CA GLN A 105 6.01 -9.55 -9.05
C GLN A 105 6.48 -10.16 -10.38
N GLU A 106 5.58 -10.28 -11.36
CA GLU A 106 5.85 -10.77 -12.71
C GLU A 106 6.61 -9.75 -13.57
N LYS A 107 6.87 -8.55 -13.03
CA LYS A 107 7.47 -7.39 -13.73
C LYS A 107 6.67 -6.98 -14.98
N THR A 108 5.40 -7.34 -15.05
CA THR A 108 4.47 -6.80 -16.06
C THR A 108 4.23 -5.32 -15.80
N ILE A 109 4.12 -4.95 -14.52
CA ILE A 109 4.04 -3.58 -14.07
C ILE A 109 5.42 -3.18 -13.56
N TYR A 110 6.02 -2.18 -14.19
CA TYR A 110 7.33 -1.69 -13.79
C TYR A 110 7.43 -0.18 -13.99
N PHE A 111 8.33 0.42 -13.23
CA PHE A 111 8.71 1.81 -13.44
C PHE A 111 9.66 1.89 -14.63
N ARG A 112 9.34 2.75 -15.59
CA ARG A 112 10.19 3.04 -16.74
C ARG A 112 10.64 4.50 -16.65
N ARG A 113 11.95 4.72 -16.79
CA ARG A 113 12.50 6.06 -17.03
C ARG A 113 12.15 6.49 -18.44
N ILE A 114 11.54 7.66 -18.56
CA ILE A 114 11.29 8.33 -19.83
C ILE A 114 12.34 9.41 -20.04
N SER A 115 12.69 9.65 -21.30
CA SER A 115 13.59 10.75 -21.67
C SER A 115 12.85 12.09 -21.57
N ASP A 116 13.58 13.20 -21.41
CA ASP A 116 13.04 14.56 -21.48
C ASP A 116 12.16 14.79 -22.73
N ALA A 117 12.57 14.23 -23.87
CA ALA A 117 11.83 14.35 -25.12
C ALA A 117 10.45 13.67 -25.03
N GLU A 118 10.39 12.48 -24.46
CA GLU A 118 9.13 11.73 -24.27
C GLU A 118 8.25 12.39 -23.21
N PHE A 119 8.87 12.92 -22.14
CA PHE A 119 8.19 13.70 -21.12
C PHE A 119 7.56 14.96 -21.70
N ALA A 120 8.26 15.68 -22.58
CA ALA A 120 7.72 16.86 -23.24
C ALA A 120 6.48 16.53 -24.10
N VAL A 121 6.51 15.40 -24.81
CA VAL A 121 5.36 14.92 -25.60
C VAL A 121 4.19 14.54 -24.70
N MET A 122 4.42 13.78 -23.63
CA MET A 122 3.37 13.41 -22.66
C MET A 122 2.79 14.62 -21.91
N SER A 123 3.64 15.56 -21.50
CA SER A 123 3.21 16.79 -20.84
C SER A 123 2.41 17.67 -21.80
N ALA A 124 2.80 17.73 -23.08
CA ALA A 124 2.03 18.44 -24.10
C ALA A 124 0.68 17.75 -24.35
N GLN A 125 0.63 16.41 -24.41
CA GLN A 125 -0.62 15.67 -24.53
C GLN A 125 -1.56 15.92 -23.33
N GLN A 126 -1.03 15.90 -22.10
CA GLN A 126 -1.85 16.23 -20.92
C GLN A 126 -2.34 17.69 -20.92
N ALA A 127 -1.50 18.64 -21.37
CA ALA A 127 -1.92 20.03 -21.52
C ALA A 127 -3.05 20.16 -22.57
N THR A 128 -2.96 19.45 -23.70
CA THR A 128 -4.00 19.49 -24.74
C THR A 128 -5.34 18.87 -24.30
N TYR A 129 -5.35 17.87 -23.41
CA TYR A 129 -6.60 17.31 -22.87
C TYR A 129 -7.20 18.18 -21.74
N GLY A 130 -6.39 18.97 -21.03
CA GLY A 130 -6.88 19.94 -20.04
C GLY A 130 -7.56 21.17 -20.64
N GLU A 131 -7.39 21.41 -21.95
CA GLU A 131 -7.88 22.60 -22.65
C GLU A 131 -9.20 22.36 -23.41
N GLN A 132 -9.75 21.15 -23.36
CA GLN A 132 -11.03 20.79 -24.00
C GLN A 132 -12.25 20.92 -23.06
N GLU A 133 -12.06 21.37 -21.81
CA GLU A 133 -13.16 21.64 -20.85
C GLU A 133 -13.18 23.11 -20.38
N GLN A 134 -13.24 24.04 -21.33
CA GLN A 134 -13.70 25.42 -21.06
C GLN A 134 -14.85 25.80 -21.98
#